data_AF-A0A6A6EA94-F1
#
_entry.id   AF-A0A6A6EA94-F1
#
_cell.length_a   1.000
_cell.length_b   1.000
_cell.length_c   1.000
_cell.angle_alpha   90.00
_cell.angle_beta   90.00
_cell.angle_gamma   90.00
#
_symmetry.space_group_name_H-M   'P 1'
#
loop_
_entity.id
_entity.type
_entity.pdbx_description
1 polymer ?
#
loop_
_entity_poly.entity_id
_entity_poly.type
_entity_poly.pdbx_seq_one_letter_code
_entity_poly.pdbx_strand_id
1 'polypeptide(L)'
;MDKNLGRPSVMCLETIAPGCLKRQPSPNDRPEYSDVEDTQNPKKQGPPKYSDDQRIAILYLHIMLEMQWDKALKVFKTKYPGERTVQGLQSEAYRYMDEWNMVKARQESSHTRKKKNKTIFRKKIAEKKKNDLLKELEKAFGSAKTT
;
A
#
# COMPACT_ATOMS: atom_id res chain seq x y z
N MET A 1 -2.59 -25.19 65.71
CA MET A 1 -3.09 -24.02 64.97
C MET A 1 -2.96 -24.32 63.49
N ASP A 2 -4.10 -24.65 62.90
CA ASP A 2 -4.62 -24.04 61.67
C ASP A 2 -3.73 -23.76 60.45
N LYS A 3 -4.17 -24.38 59.34
CA LYS A 3 -4.42 -23.80 57.99
C LYS A 3 -3.29 -23.77 56.95
N ASN A 4 -3.35 -24.78 56.07
CA ASN A 4 -3.76 -24.70 54.65
C ASN A 4 -3.49 -23.42 53.82
N LEU A 5 -3.04 -23.70 52.57
CA LEU A 5 -3.21 -22.99 51.29
C LEU A 5 -2.18 -21.96 50.83
N GLY A 6 -1.61 -22.25 49.65
CA GLY A 6 -0.89 -21.32 48.78
C GLY A 6 -0.08 -22.07 47.72
N ARG A 7 -0.75 -22.88 46.88
CA ARG A 7 -0.99 -22.67 45.43
C ARG A 7 0.26 -22.57 44.53
N PRO A 8 0.17 -23.13 43.30
CA PRO A 8 1.31 -23.62 42.54
C PRO A 8 1.72 -22.66 41.42
N SER A 9 2.93 -22.84 40.88
CA SER A 9 3.23 -22.34 39.54
C SER A 9 4.38 -23.11 38.91
N VAL A 10 4.02 -23.87 37.85
CA VAL A 10 4.75 -24.12 36.59
C VAL A 10 6.21 -24.63 36.64
N MET A 11 6.65 -25.69 35.95
CA MET A 11 6.11 -26.60 34.94
C MET A 11 6.96 -27.88 35.01
N CYS A 12 6.32 -29.04 34.94
CA CYS A 12 7.00 -30.29 34.62
C CYS A 12 7.31 -30.33 33.12
N LEU A 13 8.52 -30.77 32.81
CA LEU A 13 8.93 -31.52 31.63
C LEU A 13 8.10 -31.32 30.36
N GLU A 14 8.58 -30.48 29.46
CA GLU A 14 8.38 -30.74 28.04
C GLU A 14 9.53 -31.62 27.53
N THR A 15 9.18 -32.89 27.32
CA THR A 15 9.87 -33.83 26.45
C THR A 15 10.06 -33.21 25.07
N ILE A 16 11.29 -32.76 24.77
CA ILE A 16 11.66 -32.35 23.42
C ILE A 16 12.04 -33.61 22.65
N ALA A 17 11.26 -33.91 21.60
CA ALA A 17 11.51 -34.97 20.64
C ALA A 17 12.90 -34.83 19.98
N PRO A 18 13.56 -35.94 19.62
CA PRO A 18 14.88 -35.90 19.00
C PRO A 18 14.75 -35.58 17.51
N GLY A 19 15.34 -34.47 17.07
CA GLY A 19 15.54 -34.24 15.64
C GLY A 19 15.48 -32.80 15.16
N CYS A 20 16.49 -32.00 15.47
CA CYS A 20 17.10 -31.06 14.52
C CYS A 20 18.30 -30.36 15.17
N LEU A 21 19.47 -30.98 15.09
CA LEU A 21 20.72 -30.23 15.18
C LEU A 21 20.82 -29.34 13.93
N LYS A 22 20.30 -28.11 14.00
CA LYS A 22 20.72 -27.04 13.10
C LYS A 22 21.58 -26.06 13.89
N ARG A 23 22.87 -26.09 13.54
CA ARG A 23 23.95 -25.20 13.97
C ARG A 23 23.48 -23.75 14.04
N GLN A 24 23.90 -23.05 15.09
CA GLN A 24 23.89 -21.59 15.13
C GLN A 24 24.67 -21.06 13.91
N PRO A 25 24.14 -20.11 13.11
CA PRO A 25 24.91 -19.45 12.09
C PRO A 25 25.91 -18.51 12.77
N SER A 26 27.19 -18.73 12.49
CA SER A 26 28.27 -17.80 12.82
C SER A 26 28.08 -16.50 12.03
N PRO A 27 28.48 -15.32 12.53
CA PRO A 27 28.26 -14.02 11.86
C PRO A 27 28.99 -13.87 10.52
N ASN A 28 29.82 -14.84 10.14
CA ASN A 28 30.61 -14.83 8.91
C ASN A 28 30.00 -15.63 7.75
N ASP A 29 28.82 -16.25 7.92
CA ASP A 29 28.05 -16.83 6.80
C ASP A 29 27.23 -15.74 6.08
N ARG A 30 27.93 -14.77 5.49
CA ARG A 30 27.34 -13.93 4.45
C ARG A 30 27.24 -14.81 3.20
N PRO A 31 26.05 -15.07 2.63
CA PRO A 31 25.99 -15.59 1.28
C PRO A 31 26.63 -14.54 0.37
N GLU A 32 27.84 -14.84 -0.07
CA GLU A 32 28.47 -14.21 -1.21
C GLU A 32 27.53 -14.47 -2.39
N TYR A 33 26.71 -13.48 -2.75
CA TYR A 33 25.99 -13.52 -4.01
C TYR A 33 27.07 -13.50 -5.08
N SER A 34 27.37 -14.70 -5.58
CA SER A 34 28.17 -14.91 -6.75
C SER A 34 27.49 -14.12 -7.87
N ASP A 35 28.24 -13.20 -8.46
CA ASP A 35 27.91 -12.53 -9.72
C ASP A 35 27.79 -13.63 -10.79
N VAL A 36 26.63 -14.29 -10.85
CA VAL A 36 26.29 -15.22 -11.92
C VAL A 36 25.66 -14.41 -13.05
N GLU A 37 26.51 -14.24 -14.05
CA GLU A 37 26.27 -13.83 -15.42
C GLU A 37 24.81 -13.91 -15.89
N ASP A 38 24.34 -12.77 -16.39
CA ASP A 38 23.84 -12.59 -17.76
C ASP A 38 23.06 -13.78 -18.37
N THR A 39 21.99 -14.20 -17.70
CA THR A 39 20.90 -14.90 -18.39
C THR A 39 19.94 -13.86 -18.95
N GLN A 40 20.16 -13.51 -20.21
CA GLN A 40 19.20 -12.82 -21.09
C GLN A 40 17.81 -13.48 -21.00
N ASN A 41 16.99 -13.00 -20.06
CA ASN A 41 15.61 -13.43 -19.92
C ASN A 41 14.81 -12.69 -21.01
N PRO A 42 14.15 -13.40 -21.95
CA PRO A 42 13.46 -12.76 -23.06
C PRO A 42 12.34 -11.88 -22.53
N LYS A 43 12.55 -10.55 -22.57
CA LYS A 43 11.55 -9.50 -22.34
C LYS A 43 10.48 -9.89 -21.31
N LYS A 44 10.85 -10.02 -20.03
CA LYS A 44 9.88 -9.77 -18.96
C LYS A 44 9.52 -8.29 -19.08
N GLN A 45 8.51 -7.99 -19.92
CA GLN A 45 7.89 -6.69 -19.91
C GLN A 45 7.43 -6.49 -18.46
N GLY A 46 8.10 -5.58 -17.75
CA GLY A 46 7.72 -5.22 -16.40
C GLY A 46 6.23 -4.85 -16.38
N PRO A 47 5.55 -4.96 -15.22
CA PRO A 47 4.14 -4.63 -15.14
C PRO A 47 3.88 -3.27 -15.78
N PRO A 48 2.80 -3.13 -16.59
CA PRO A 48 2.56 -1.92 -17.37
C PRO A 48 2.66 -0.70 -16.46
N LYS A 49 3.56 0.22 -16.78
CA LYS A 49 3.81 1.39 -15.94
C LYS A 49 2.58 2.29 -15.96
N TYR A 50 2.25 2.89 -14.82
CA TYR A 50 1.20 3.91 -14.76
C TYR A 50 1.78 5.25 -15.18
N SER A 51 1.07 5.99 -16.04
CA SER A 51 1.41 7.39 -16.31
C SER A 51 1.11 8.27 -15.10
N ASP A 52 1.72 9.46 -15.03
CA ASP A 52 1.44 10.43 -13.95
C ASP A 52 -0.06 10.77 -13.88
N ASP A 53 -0.71 10.97 -15.03
CA ASP A 53 -2.14 11.27 -15.11
C ASP A 53 -3.01 10.12 -14.62
N GLN A 54 -2.61 8.86 -14.92
CA GLN A 54 -3.29 7.68 -14.39
C GLN A 54 -3.17 7.61 -12.87
N ARG A 55 -1.99 7.90 -12.31
CA ARG A 55 -1.79 7.92 -10.85
C ARG A 55 -2.62 9.00 -10.17
N ILE A 56 -2.68 10.19 -10.76
CA ILE A 56 -3.53 11.28 -10.29
C ILE A 56 -5.01 10.87 -10.35
N ALA A 57 -5.44 10.19 -11.42
CA ALA A 57 -6.80 9.68 -11.52
C ALA A 57 -7.13 8.65 -10.42
N ILE A 58 -6.20 7.75 -10.10
CA ILE A 58 -6.38 6.78 -9.01
C ILE A 58 -6.55 7.49 -7.67
N LEU A 59 -5.68 8.47 -7.36
CA LEU A 59 -5.81 9.28 -6.16
C LEU A 59 -7.14 10.05 -6.13
N TYR A 60 -7.57 10.60 -7.26
CA TYR A 60 -8.84 11.32 -7.35
C TYR A 60 -10.03 10.40 -6.99
N LEU A 61 -10.10 9.22 -7.59
CA LEU A 61 -11.16 8.25 -7.30
C LEU A 61 -11.16 7.82 -5.82
N HIS A 62 -9.98 7.59 -5.23
CA HIS A 62 -9.88 7.10 -3.87
C HIS A 62 -10.00 8.19 -2.78
N ILE A 63 -9.41 9.36 -2.98
CA ILE A 63 -9.33 10.44 -1.99
C ILE A 63 -10.44 11.46 -2.16
N MET A 64 -10.71 11.88 -3.40
CA MET A 64 -11.71 12.92 -3.67
C MET A 64 -13.12 12.34 -3.70
N LEU A 65 -13.32 11.22 -4.41
CA LEU A 65 -14.62 10.56 -4.50
C LEU A 65 -14.85 9.50 -3.41
N GLU A 66 -13.84 9.21 -2.59
CA GLU A 66 -13.91 8.21 -1.51
C GLU A 66 -14.44 6.84 -1.98
N MET A 67 -14.11 6.49 -3.23
CA MET A 67 -14.64 5.31 -3.87
C MET A 67 -13.96 4.03 -3.35
N GLN A 68 -14.76 2.99 -3.15
CA GLN A 68 -14.26 1.64 -2.86
C GLN A 68 -13.45 1.12 -4.06
N TRP A 69 -12.38 0.36 -3.79
CA TRP A 69 -11.39 -0.01 -4.80
C TRP A 69 -11.97 -0.77 -6.01
N ASP A 70 -12.94 -1.66 -5.81
CA ASP A 70 -13.58 -2.38 -6.92
C ASP A 70 -14.35 -1.45 -7.84
N LYS A 71 -15.09 -0.50 -7.26
CA LYS A 71 -15.81 0.53 -8.01
C LYS A 71 -14.84 1.48 -8.71
N ALA A 72 -13.76 1.88 -8.02
CA ALA A 72 -12.72 2.72 -8.57
C ALA A 72 -12.04 2.05 -9.77
N LEU A 73 -11.76 0.74 -9.71
CA LEU A 73 -11.21 0.00 -10.84
C LEU A 73 -12.17 -0.02 -12.03
N LYS A 74 -13.47 -0.28 -11.79
CA LYS A 74 -14.48 -0.30 -12.85
C LYS A 74 -14.56 1.04 -13.57
N VAL A 75 -14.62 2.14 -12.82
CA VAL A 75 -14.67 3.51 -13.36
C VAL A 75 -13.34 3.92 -13.98
N PHE A 76 -12.21 3.50 -13.42
CA PHE A 76 -10.90 3.77 -13.99
C PHE A 76 -10.74 3.13 -15.38
N LYS A 77 -11.20 1.88 -15.54
CA LYS A 77 -11.12 1.13 -16.80
C LYS A 77 -11.98 1.72 -17.92
N THR A 78 -13.01 2.51 -17.62
CA THR A 78 -13.82 3.18 -18.67
C THR A 78 -13.03 4.29 -19.36
N LYS A 79 -12.16 5.01 -18.62
CA LYS A 79 -11.31 6.07 -19.17
C LYS A 79 -9.94 5.56 -19.62
N TYR A 80 -9.37 4.60 -18.89
CA TYR A 80 -8.05 4.03 -19.15
C TYR A 80 -8.16 2.52 -19.37
N PRO A 81 -8.47 2.07 -20.60
CA PRO A 81 -8.58 0.65 -20.91
C PRO A 81 -7.21 -0.03 -20.72
N GLY A 82 -7.23 -1.25 -20.20
CA GLY A 82 -6.03 -2.06 -20.02
C GLY A 82 -6.12 -3.07 -18.88
N GLU A 83 -5.11 -3.92 -18.80
CA GLU A 83 -4.97 -4.94 -17.76
C GLU A 83 -4.54 -4.32 -16.44
N ARG A 84 -5.52 -3.78 -15.71
CA ARG A 84 -5.36 -3.21 -14.37
C ARG A 84 -6.09 -4.05 -13.34
N THR A 85 -5.52 -4.15 -12.14
CA THR A 85 -6.07 -4.88 -11.00
C THR A 85 -6.29 -3.92 -9.82
N VAL A 86 -7.17 -4.33 -8.89
CA VAL A 86 -7.40 -3.57 -7.65
C VAL A 86 -6.10 -3.39 -6.88
N GLN A 87 -5.31 -4.46 -6.74
CA GLN A 87 -4.02 -4.43 -6.06
C GLN A 87 -3.04 -3.45 -6.72
N GLY A 88 -3.00 -3.41 -8.06
CA GLY A 88 -2.16 -2.47 -8.79
C GLY A 88 -2.54 -1.01 -8.53
N LEU A 89 -3.85 -0.71 -8.51
CA LEU A 89 -4.35 0.62 -8.15
C LEU A 89 -3.98 1.00 -6.71
N GLN A 90 -4.17 0.08 -5.76
CA GLN A 90 -3.84 0.28 -4.35
C GLN A 90 -2.35 0.56 -4.15
N SER A 91 -1.48 -0.28 -4.72
CA SER A 91 -0.04 -0.14 -4.60
C SER A 91 0.43 1.22 -5.13
N GLU A 92 -0.05 1.66 -6.29
CA GLU A 92 0.34 2.96 -6.84
C GLU A 92 -0.24 4.12 -6.04
N ALA A 93 -1.48 4.03 -5.57
CA ALA A 93 -2.07 5.05 -4.72
C ALA A 93 -1.26 5.25 -3.44
N TYR A 94 -0.88 4.16 -2.75
CA TYR A 94 -0.13 4.27 -1.50
C TYR A 94 1.28 4.81 -1.71
N ARG A 95 1.94 4.46 -2.83
CA ARG A 95 3.23 5.07 -3.19
C ARG A 95 3.08 6.58 -3.38
N TYR A 96 2.09 7.03 -4.13
CA TYR A 96 1.87 8.46 -4.37
C TYR A 96 1.42 9.22 -3.13
N MET A 97 0.60 8.59 -2.27
CA MET A 97 0.24 9.15 -0.98
C MET A 97 1.48 9.38 -0.10
N ASP A 98 2.42 8.44 -0.11
CA ASP A 98 3.70 8.57 0.60
C ASP A 98 4.56 9.70 0.03
N GLU A 99 4.73 9.72 -1.31
CA GLU A 99 5.47 10.77 -2.02
C GLU A 99 4.91 12.18 -1.74
N TRP A 100 3.59 12.31 -1.55
CA TRP A 100 2.93 13.59 -1.28
C TRP A 100 2.79 13.89 0.21
N ASN A 101 3.38 13.07 1.09
CA ASN A 101 3.28 13.18 2.54
C ASN A 101 1.82 13.23 3.04
N MET A 102 0.94 12.41 2.45
CA MET A 102 -0.44 12.28 2.89
C MET A 102 -0.57 11.48 4.19
N VAL A 103 -1.57 11.82 4.99
CA VAL A 103 -1.79 11.22 6.32
C VAL A 103 -2.27 9.78 6.17
N LYS A 104 -1.56 8.85 6.84
CA LYS A 104 -1.85 7.41 6.82
C LYS A 104 -2.85 7.03 7.91
N ALA A 105 -3.42 5.82 7.78
CA ALA A 105 -4.53 5.39 8.62
C ALA A 105 -4.23 5.31 10.13
N ARG A 106 -2.97 5.16 10.51
CA ARG A 106 -2.51 4.98 11.89
C ARG A 106 -2.28 6.28 12.66
N GLN A 107 -2.36 7.43 11.99
CA GLN A 107 -1.97 8.72 12.59
C GLN A 107 -3.17 9.52 13.12
N GLU A 108 -4.35 9.39 12.50
CA GLU A 108 -5.49 10.25 12.80
C GLU A 108 -6.84 9.55 12.60
N SER A 109 -7.89 10.12 13.20
CA SER A 109 -9.28 9.70 12.98
C SER A 109 -9.64 9.76 11.49
N SER A 110 -10.51 8.83 11.07
CA SER A 110 -10.84 8.63 9.65
C SER A 110 -11.34 9.92 8.97
N HIS A 111 -12.14 10.73 9.67
CA HIS A 111 -12.70 11.97 9.12
C HIS A 111 -11.64 13.06 8.95
N THR A 112 -10.83 13.34 9.99
CA THR A 112 -9.78 14.36 9.94
C THR A 112 -8.73 14.02 8.88
N ARG A 113 -8.34 12.74 8.80
CA ARG A 113 -7.41 12.22 7.79
C ARG A 113 -7.92 12.47 6.37
N LYS A 114 -9.19 12.13 6.09
CA LYS A 114 -9.79 12.34 4.77
C LYS A 114 -9.78 13.81 4.37
N LYS A 115 -10.18 14.71 5.29
CA LYS A 115 -10.18 16.15 5.05
C LYS A 115 -8.77 16.67 4.72
N LYS A 116 -7.76 16.28 5.51
CA LYS A 116 -6.36 16.64 5.25
C LYS A 116 -5.86 16.13 3.91
N ASN A 117 -6.12 14.87 3.57
CA ASN A 117 -5.69 14.28 2.31
C ASN A 117 -6.33 14.95 1.09
N LYS A 118 -7.61 15.35 1.18
CA LYS A 118 -8.26 16.16 0.14
C LYS A 118 -7.58 17.53 -0.05
N THR A 119 -7.22 18.20 1.05
CA THR A 119 -6.48 19.47 0.99
C THR A 119 -5.10 19.30 0.37
N ILE A 120 -4.34 18.28 0.79
CA ILE A 120 -3.01 17.98 0.23
C ILE A 120 -3.12 17.67 -1.27
N PHE A 121 -4.10 16.86 -1.67
CA PHE A 121 -4.35 16.54 -3.07
C PHE A 121 -4.58 17.81 -3.91
N ARG A 122 -5.52 18.67 -3.49
CA ARG A 122 -5.79 19.94 -4.21
C ARG A 122 -4.56 20.84 -4.30
N LYS A 123 -3.81 20.98 -3.20
CA LYS A 123 -2.57 21.76 -3.18
C LYS A 123 -1.54 21.21 -4.17
N LYS A 124 -1.33 19.89 -4.19
CA LYS A 124 -0.37 19.22 -5.08
C LYS A 124 -0.75 19.34 -6.55
N ILE A 125 -2.04 19.29 -6.87
CA ILE A 125 -2.53 19.52 -8.24
C ILE A 125 -2.24 20.95 -8.68
N ALA A 126 -2.48 21.94 -7.82
CA ALA A 126 -2.17 23.33 -8.12
C ALA A 126 -0.67 23.55 -8.32
N GLU A 127 0.18 22.99 -7.44
CA GLU A 127 1.65 23.04 -7.54
C GLU A 127 2.16 22.43 -8.85
N LYS A 128 1.59 21.28 -9.26
CA LYS A 128 1.96 20.59 -10.51
C LYS A 128 1.33 21.22 -11.76
N LYS A 129 0.54 22.29 -11.63
CA LYS A 129 -0.23 22.92 -12.72
C LYS A 129 -1.13 21.94 -13.47
N LYS A 130 -1.68 20.94 -12.77
CA LYS A 130 -2.56 19.88 -13.32
C LYS A 130 -4.05 20.22 -13.16
N ASN A 131 -4.40 21.51 -13.14
CA ASN A 131 -5.79 21.96 -12.95
C ASN A 131 -6.71 21.54 -14.09
N ASP A 132 -6.20 21.50 -15.32
CA ASP A 132 -6.99 21.04 -16.47
C ASP A 132 -7.28 19.54 -16.38
N LEU A 133 -6.29 18.75 -15.96
CA LEU A 133 -6.49 17.33 -15.65
C LEU A 133 -7.55 17.15 -14.57
N LEU A 134 -7.55 17.98 -13.51
CA LEU A 134 -8.59 17.90 -12.48
C LEU A 134 -10.00 18.14 -13.05
N LYS A 135 -10.17 19.16 -13.90
CA LYS A 135 -11.45 19.43 -14.57
C LYS A 135 -11.88 18.27 -15.46
N GLU A 136 -10.94 17.66 -16.17
CA GLU A 136 -11.24 16.47 -16.99
C GLU A 136 -11.66 15.27 -16.14
N LEU A 137 -11.06 15.09 -14.96
CA LEU A 137 -11.41 14.03 -14.03
C LEU A 137 -12.80 14.27 -13.42
N GLU A 138 -13.12 15.52 -13.07
CA GLU A 138 -14.46 15.91 -12.61
C GLU A 138 -15.53 15.67 -13.70
N LYS A 139 -15.21 15.98 -14.96
CA LYS A 139 -16.11 15.69 -16.09
C LYS A 139 -16.28 14.18 -16.34
N ALA A 140 -15.20 13.41 -16.20
CA ALA A 140 -15.21 11.97 -16.49
C ALA A 140 -15.82 11.13 -15.36
N PHE A 141 -15.59 11.51 -14.10
CA PHE A 141 -15.90 10.68 -12.93
C PHE A 141 -16.93 11.32 -12.00
N GLY A 142 -17.34 12.56 -12.28
CA GLY A 142 -18.21 13.36 -11.42
C GLY A 142 -17.41 14.22 -10.43
N SER A 143 -18.04 15.29 -9.94
CA SER A 143 -17.42 16.18 -8.97
C SER A 143 -17.50 15.61 -7.55
N ALA A 144 -16.44 15.83 -6.77
CA ALA A 144 -16.45 15.50 -5.35
C ALA A 144 -17.47 16.38 -4.64
N LYS A 145 -18.52 15.78 -4.07
CA LYS A 145 -19.51 16.50 -3.26
C LYS A 145 -18.78 17.30 -2.18
N THR A 146 -18.96 18.61 -2.17
CA THR A 146 -18.59 19.49 -1.05
C THR A 146 -19.44 19.09 0.14
N THR A 147 -18.91 18.20 0.99
CA THR A 147 -19.47 17.80 2.27
C THR A 147 -18.62 18.38 3.38
#